data_AF-A0A6L3J7Y7-F1
#
_entry.id   AF-A0A6L3J7Y7-F1
#
_cell.length_a   1.000
_cell.length_b   1.000
_cell.length_c   1.000
_cell.angle_alpha   90.00
_cell.angle_beta   90.00
_cell.angle_gamma   90.00
#
_symmetry.space_group_name_H-M   'P 1'
#
loop_
_entity.id
_entity.type
_entity.pdbx_description
1 polymer ?
#
loop_
_entity_poly.entity_id
_entity_poly.type
_entity_poly.pdbx_seq_one_letter_code
_entity_poly.pdbx_strand_id
1 'polypeptide(L)' 'MSNRTFDNESDIIGLSCTLSTAYKGYTEGVIVDDYGTTIVVRLESGKEISVFRDEIIIHD' A
#
# COMPACT_ATOMS: atom_id res chain seq x y z
N MET A 1 8.74 10.86 27.83
CA MET A 1 8.97 9.66 26.99
C MET A 1 8.01 9.73 25.82
N SER A 2 8.52 9.81 24.60
CA SER A 2 7.92 9.26 23.36
C SER A 2 8.89 9.55 22.23
N ASN A 3 9.85 8.65 22.12
CA ASN A 3 10.76 8.53 21.00
C ASN A 3 9.94 7.90 19.85
N ARG A 4 9.84 8.57 18.68
CA ARG A 4 9.60 7.98 17.35
C ARG A 4 9.41 9.09 16.30
N THR A 5 10.51 9.73 15.93
CA THR A 5 10.67 10.31 14.60
C THR A 5 10.89 9.14 13.63
N PHE A 6 9.81 8.59 13.07
CA PHE A 6 9.91 7.81 11.83
C PHE A 6 9.81 8.81 10.69
N ASP A 7 10.94 9.47 10.45
CA ASP A 7 11.19 10.31 9.29
C ASP A 7 11.66 9.35 8.18
N ASN A 8 10.84 9.14 7.14
CA ASN A 8 11.17 8.44 5.89
C ASN A 8 11.22 6.90 5.88
N GLU A 9 10.12 6.21 6.21
CA GLU A 9 9.90 4.86 5.65
C GLU A 9 8.68 4.94 4.73
N SER A 10 8.89 5.63 3.60
CA SER A 10 7.95 5.88 2.51
C SER A 10 6.62 6.53 2.93
N ASP A 11 6.43 7.79 2.55
CA ASP A 11 5.22 8.60 2.79
C ASP A 11 3.90 7.92 2.39
N ILE A 12 3.97 6.84 1.61
CA ILE A 12 2.81 6.07 1.15
C ILE A 12 2.46 4.87 2.04
N ILE A 13 3.32 4.44 2.97
CA ILE A 13 3.04 3.29 3.84
C ILE A 13 1.96 3.68 4.87
N GLY A 14 0.91 2.87 4.94
CA GLY A 14 -0.26 3.12 5.78
C GLY A 14 -1.36 3.92 5.07
N LEU A 15 -1.12 4.42 3.86
CA LEU A 15 -2.15 5.05 3.04
C LEU A 15 -3.08 4.02 2.41
N SER A 16 -4.33 4.41 2.20
CA SER A 16 -5.27 3.64 1.41
C SER A 16 -4.95 3.80 -0.07
N CYS A 17 -5.11 2.72 -0.82
CA CYS A 17 -4.90 2.70 -2.25
C CYS A 17 -5.99 1.90 -2.95
N THR A 18 -6.26 2.30 -4.19
CA THR A 18 -7.18 1.61 -5.08
C THR A 18 -6.37 1.01 -6.22
N LEU A 19 -6.49 -0.30 -6.42
CA LEU A 19 -5.93 -1.00 -7.55
C LEU A 19 -6.70 -0.63 -8.83
N SER A 20 -5.96 -0.24 -9.86
CA SER A 20 -6.49 -0.03 -11.21
C SER A 20 -7.09 -1.32 -11.77
N THR A 21 -6.44 -2.46 -11.51
CA THR A 21 -6.92 -3.79 -11.87
C THR A 21 -7.41 -4.55 -10.64
N ALA A 22 -8.69 -4.93 -10.62
CA ALA A 22 -9.27 -5.70 -9.52
C ALA A 22 -8.55 -7.05 -9.33
N TYR A 23 -7.85 -7.20 -8.22
CA TYR A 23 -7.19 -8.45 -7.88
C TYR A 23 -8.21 -9.39 -7.23
N LYS A 24 -8.69 -10.38 -8.01
CA LYS A 24 -9.70 -11.37 -7.54
C LYS A 24 -10.98 -10.72 -6.98
N GLY A 25 -11.36 -9.57 -7.52
CA GLY A 25 -12.52 -8.80 -7.06
C GLY A 25 -12.22 -7.79 -5.95
N TYR A 26 -10.98 -7.71 -5.46
CA TYR A 26 -10.54 -6.68 -4.54
C TYR A 26 -9.87 -5.54 -5.30
N THR A 27 -10.38 -4.34 -5.11
CA THR A 27 -9.85 -3.11 -5.69
C THR A 27 -9.27 -2.19 -4.63
N GLU A 28 -9.52 -2.42 -3.35
CA GLU A 28 -9.08 -1.55 -2.27
C GLU A 28 -8.14 -2.29 -1.33
N GLY A 29 -7.17 -1.54 -0.80
CA GLY A 29 -6.27 -2.05 0.23
C GLY A 29 -5.40 -0.96 0.82
N VAL A 30 -4.58 -1.35 1.79
CA VAL A 30 -3.67 -0.46 2.50
C VAL A 30 -2.25 -0.83 2.16
N ILE A 31 -1.41 0.16 1.85
CA ILE A 31 -0.01 -0.08 1.53
C ILE A 31 0.71 -0.42 2.83
N VAL A 32 1.39 -1.56 2.86
CA VAL A 32 2.16 -2.02 4.03
C VAL A 32 3.66 -2.01 3.79
N ASP A 33 4.09 -2.13 2.54
CA ASP A 33 5.49 -2.02 2.14
C ASP A 33 5.61 -1.41 0.74
N ASP A 34 6.74 -0.77 0.47
CA ASP A 34 7.14 -0.31 -0.85
C ASP A 34 8.53 -0.86 -1.20
N TYR A 35 8.67 -1.39 -2.41
CA TYR A 35 9.95 -1.83 -2.96
C TYR A 35 10.35 -0.95 -4.16
N GLY A 36 9.90 0.31 -4.19
CA GLY A 36 10.12 1.26 -5.28
C GLY A 36 9.27 1.00 -6.54
N THR A 37 9.45 -0.15 -7.20
CA THR A 37 8.71 -0.52 -8.44
C THR A 37 7.40 -1.25 -8.13
N THR A 38 7.48 -2.18 -7.20
CA THR A 38 6.34 -2.92 -6.67
C THR A 38 6.11 -2.51 -5.23
N ILE A 39 4.86 -2.58 -4.81
CA ILE A 39 4.41 -2.23 -3.47
C ILE A 39 3.56 -3.39 -2.95
N VAL A 40 3.53 -3.56 -1.64
CA VAL A 40 2.71 -4.56 -0.99
C VAL A 40 1.47 -3.88 -0.46
N VAL A 41 0.33 -4.38 -0.90
CA VAL A 41 -0.98 -3.91 -0.49
C VAL A 41 -1.65 -5.01 0.30
N ARG A 42 -2.10 -4.69 1.51
CA ARG A 42 -2.94 -5.53 2.34
C ARG A 42 -4.40 -5.24 2.01
N LEU A 43 -5.05 -6.22 1.41
CA LEU A 43 -6.48 -6.19 1.10
C LEU A 43 -7.31 -6.28 2.39
N GLU A 44 -8.58 -5.88 2.33
CA GLU A 44 -9.53 -6.00 3.44
C GLU A 44 -9.74 -7.45 3.94
N SER A 45 -9.50 -8.44 3.07
CA SER A 45 -9.46 -9.85 3.45
C SER A 45 -8.29 -10.22 4.38
N GLY A 46 -7.36 -9.31 4.65
CA GLY A 46 -6.11 -9.56 5.37
C GLY A 46 -5.02 -10.22 4.51
N LYS A 47 -5.27 -10.38 3.21
CA LYS A 47 -4.31 -10.93 2.27
C LYS A 47 -3.38 -9.84 1.75
N GLU A 48 -2.09 -10.09 1.80
CA GLU A 48 -1.06 -9.23 1.22
C GLU A 48 -0.75 -9.65 -0.21
N ILE A 49 -0.71 -8.67 -1.11
CA ILE A 49 -0.39 -8.88 -2.52
C ILE A 49 0.64 -7.85 -2.95
N SER A 50 1.53 -8.25 -3.85
CA SER A 50 2.45 -7.33 -4.52
C SER A 50 1.82 -6.83 -5.81
N VAL A 51 1.79 -5.51 -5.97
CA VAL A 51 1.27 -4.83 -7.15
C VAL A 51 2.26 -3.77 -7.62
N PHE A 52 2.18 -3.38 -8.89
CA PHE A 52 3.02 -2.32 -9.42
C PHE A 52 2.52 -0.96 -8.96
N ARG A 53 3.45 -0.04 -8.69
CA ARG A 53 3.09 1.34 -8.31
C ARG A 53 2.29 2.06 -9.39
N ASP A 54 2.50 1.71 -10.65
CA ASP A 54 1.79 2.29 -11.80
C ASP A 54 0.34 1.76 -11.94
N GLU A 55 0.05 0.59 -11.34
CA GLU A 55 -1.26 -0.08 -11.39
C GLU A 55 -2.14 0.27 -10.18
N ILE A 56 -1.74 1.25 -9.36
CA ILE A 56 -2.51 1.66 -8.19
C ILE A 56 -2.63 3.18 -8.09
N ILE A 57 -3.71 3.62 -7.45
CA ILE A 57 -3.97 5.01 -7.11
C ILE A 57 -3.87 5.13 -5.59
N ILE A 58 -3.00 6.00 -5.10
CA ILE A 58 -2.79 6.24 -3.66
C ILE A 58 -3.64 7.43 -3.25
N HIS A 59 -4.35 7.30 -2.13
CA HIS A 59 -5.14 8.37 -1.52
C HIS A 59 -4.45 8.82 -0.22
N ASP A 60 -4.16 10.13 -0.11
CA ASP A 60 -3.64 10.81 1.09
C ASP A 60 -4.77 11.28 2.01
#